data_AF-B1T8V9-F1
#
_entry.id   AF-B1T8V9-F1
#
_cell.length_a   1.000
_cell.length_b   1.000
_cell.length_c   1.000
_cell.angle_alpha   90.00
_cell.angle_beta   90.00
_cell.angle_gamma   90.00
#
_symmetry.space_group_name_H-M   'P 1'
#
loop_
_entity.id
_entity.type
_entity.pdbx_description
1 polymer ?
#
loop_
_entity_poly.entity_id
_entity_poly.type
_entity_poly.pdbx_seq_one_letter_code
_entity_poly.pdbx_strand_id
1 'polypeptide(L)'
;MALLVRDTNNDPRLLAKLNLMHEREPAMQSKIGISTALRDYVLRATAESKMRIFEKYLAPDEIRFMRAHYGERALEWPQLMADVRDAIDAGATPDSPQGRALAQRWLDLFCSYAGHDPATHAKFRHALMNEPALTKDSWTDDTLLGFVRDAMAHLVPAR
;
A
#
# COMPACT_ATOMS: atom_id res chain seq x y z
N MET A 1 12.74 5.21 -0.44
CA MET A 1 11.93 4.74 0.70
C MET A 1 12.74 3.93 1.72
N ALA A 2 13.75 3.14 1.31
CA ALA A 2 14.64 2.35 2.20
C ALA A 2 14.99 2.97 3.57
N LEU A 3 15.51 4.21 3.59
CA LEU A 3 15.90 4.87 4.86
C LEU A 3 14.70 5.10 5.78
N LEU A 4 13.57 5.54 5.24
CA LEU A 4 12.37 5.77 6.03
C LEU A 4 11.83 4.45 6.59
N VAL A 5 11.88 3.36 5.82
CA VAL A 5 11.52 2.01 6.29
C VAL A 5 12.43 1.56 7.42
N ARG A 6 13.74 1.72 7.26
CA ARG A 6 14.73 1.38 8.29
C ARG A 6 14.50 2.18 9.58
N ASP A 7 14.33 3.50 9.46
CA ASP A 7 14.22 4.40 10.61
C ASP A 7 12.86 4.28 11.33
N THR A 8 11.86 3.70 10.67
CA THR A 8 10.58 3.30 11.26
C THR A 8 10.55 1.82 11.67
N ASN A 9 11.69 1.12 11.65
CA ASN A 9 11.80 -0.31 11.94
C ASN A 9 10.79 -1.18 11.15
N ASN A 10 10.47 -0.79 9.92
CA ASN A 10 9.46 -1.41 9.07
C ASN A 10 8.05 -1.44 9.68
N ASP A 11 7.75 -0.62 10.69
CA ASP A 11 6.43 -0.55 11.33
C ASP A 11 5.53 0.48 10.61
N PRO A 12 4.44 0.03 9.93
CA PRO A 12 3.54 0.93 9.22
C PRO A 12 2.80 1.92 10.15
N ARG A 13 2.68 1.62 11.44
CA ARG A 13 2.04 2.53 12.43
C ARG A 13 2.88 3.78 12.63
N LEU A 14 4.21 3.64 12.64
CA LEU A 14 5.12 4.78 12.71
C LEU A 14 5.04 5.63 11.45
N LEU A 15 4.94 5.01 10.26
CA LEU A 15 4.73 5.75 9.02
C LEU A 15 3.40 6.53 9.03
N ALA A 16 2.30 5.89 9.42
CA ALA A 16 1.00 6.53 9.53
C ALA A 16 1.04 7.74 10.49
N LYS A 17 1.69 7.57 11.64
CA LYS A 17 1.88 8.66 12.62
C LYS A 17 2.73 9.80 12.06
N LEU A 18 3.82 9.51 11.35
CA LEU A 18 4.67 10.52 10.71
C LEU A 18 3.91 11.33 9.65
N ASN A 19 3.04 10.69 8.86
CA ASN A 19 2.19 11.40 7.90
C ASN A 19 1.24 12.38 8.62
N LEU A 20 0.58 11.93 9.69
CA LEU A 20 -0.31 12.80 10.49
C LEU A 20 0.44 13.96 11.15
N MET A 21 1.65 13.72 11.67
CA MET A 21 2.49 14.78 12.24
C MET A 21 2.87 15.81 11.17
N HIS A 22 3.29 15.38 9.98
CA HIS A 22 3.61 16.31 8.89
C HIS A 22 2.43 17.20 8.47
N GLU A 23 1.21 16.67 8.51
CA GLU A 23 -0.01 17.40 8.16
C GLU A 23 -0.47 18.36 9.26
N ARG A 24 -0.30 17.99 10.54
CA ARG A 24 -0.93 18.67 11.68
C ARG A 24 0.02 19.48 12.56
N GLU A 25 1.34 19.31 12.42
CA GLU A 25 2.34 19.95 13.30
C GLU A 25 3.23 20.93 12.50
N PRO A 26 2.89 22.22 12.41
CA PRO A 26 3.70 23.23 11.72
C PRO A 26 5.12 23.35 12.28
N ALA A 27 5.31 23.10 13.57
CA ALA A 27 6.62 23.09 14.23
C ALA A 27 7.52 21.94 13.72
N MET A 28 6.92 20.86 13.21
CA MET A 28 7.63 19.73 12.62
C MET A 28 8.14 20.08 11.22
N GLN A 29 7.33 20.80 10.44
CA GLN A 29 7.70 21.32 9.11
C GLN A 29 8.88 22.30 9.20
N SER A 30 8.91 23.15 10.23
CA SER A 30 9.98 24.14 10.41
C SER A 30 11.27 23.55 11.00
N LYS A 31 11.21 22.44 11.74
CA LYS A 31 12.37 21.85 12.44
C LYS A 31 13.01 20.64 11.77
N ILE A 32 12.27 19.86 10.98
CA ILE A 32 12.76 18.58 10.40
C ILE A 32 13.29 18.75 8.96
N GLY A 33 13.15 19.95 8.36
CA GLY A 33 13.75 20.28 7.06
C GLY A 33 13.13 19.56 5.84
N ILE A 34 12.13 18.70 6.04
CA ILE A 34 11.37 18.07 4.97
C ILE A 34 10.16 18.96 4.67
N SER A 35 10.27 19.77 3.62
CA SER A 35 9.14 20.56 3.13
C SER A 35 8.08 19.66 2.48
N THR A 36 6.82 20.12 2.46
CA THR A 36 5.72 19.43 1.77
C THR A 36 6.06 19.19 0.29
N ALA A 37 6.68 20.18 -0.37
CA ALA A 37 7.10 20.05 -1.77
C ALA A 37 8.12 18.91 -1.97
N LEU A 38 9.08 18.77 -1.07
CA LEU A 38 10.07 17.68 -1.14
C LEU A 38 9.41 16.33 -0.88
N ARG A 39 8.50 16.23 0.10
CA ARG A 39 7.71 15.02 0.36
C ARG A 39 6.92 14.60 -0.88
N ASP A 40 6.17 15.53 -1.47
CA ASP A 40 5.33 15.25 -2.63
C ASP A 40 6.16 14.85 -3.85
N TYR A 41 7.35 15.43 -4.00
CA TYR A 41 8.31 15.01 -5.02
C TYR A 41 8.78 13.57 -4.79
N VAL A 42 9.18 13.22 -3.57
CA VAL A 42 9.64 11.86 -3.23
C VAL A 42 8.53 10.81 -3.42
N LEU A 43 7.29 11.13 -3.05
CA LEU A 43 6.14 10.25 -3.27
C LEU A 43 5.88 10.03 -4.77
N ARG A 44 5.88 11.10 -5.58
CA ARG A 44 5.73 11.00 -7.04
C ARG A 44 6.85 10.20 -7.69
N ALA A 45 8.10 10.47 -7.33
CA ALA A 45 9.26 9.73 -7.87
C ALA A 45 9.22 8.24 -7.51
N THR A 46 8.77 7.90 -6.30
CA THR A 46 8.59 6.51 -5.87
C THR A 46 7.45 5.83 -6.63
N ALA A 47 6.32 6.52 -6.83
CA ALA A 47 5.21 6.01 -7.63
C ALA A 47 5.65 5.74 -9.08
N GLU A 48 6.35 6.69 -9.72
CA GLU A 48 6.86 6.54 -11.08
C GLU A 48 7.83 5.35 -11.23
N SER A 49 8.63 5.08 -10.20
CA SER A 49 9.51 3.90 -10.20
C SER A 49 8.71 2.60 -10.27
N LYS A 50 7.55 2.52 -9.59
CA LYS A 50 6.62 1.38 -9.69
C LYS A 50 5.92 1.34 -11.05
N MET A 51 5.49 2.49 -11.58
CA MET A 51 4.81 2.56 -12.89
C MET A 51 5.66 1.95 -14.00
N ARG A 52 6.96 2.27 -14.05
CA ARG A 52 7.89 1.72 -15.04
C ARG A 52 8.03 0.19 -14.98
N ILE A 53 7.85 -0.39 -13.80
CA ILE A 53 7.86 -1.85 -13.65
C ILE A 53 6.53 -2.40 -14.18
N PHE A 54 5.40 -1.85 -13.75
CA PHE A 54 4.07 -2.30 -14.19
C PHE A 54 3.84 -2.13 -15.70
N GLU A 55 4.48 -1.16 -16.37
CA GLU A 55 4.46 -0.99 -17.82
C GLU A 55 4.90 -2.23 -18.61
N LYS A 56 5.75 -3.08 -18.02
CA LYS A 56 6.18 -4.34 -18.66
C LYS A 56 5.09 -5.42 -18.63
N TYR A 57 4.11 -5.29 -17.74
CA TYR A 57 3.10 -6.31 -17.44
C TYR A 57 1.69 -5.90 -17.90
N LEU A 58 1.40 -4.60 -17.88
CA LEU A 58 0.09 -4.06 -18.17
C LEU A 58 -0.03 -3.61 -19.62
N ALA A 59 -1.23 -3.77 -20.19
CA ALA A 59 -1.59 -3.24 -21.49
C ALA A 59 -1.64 -1.70 -21.45
N PRO A 60 -1.54 -1.01 -22.61
CA PRO A 60 -1.52 0.45 -22.67
C PRO A 60 -2.71 1.15 -21.99
N ASP A 61 -3.91 0.58 -22.07
CA ASP A 61 -5.10 1.11 -21.38
C ASP A 61 -5.04 0.90 -19.87
N GLU A 62 -4.59 -0.28 -19.43
CA GLU A 62 -4.48 -0.66 -18.01
C GLU A 62 -3.47 0.24 -17.29
N ILE A 63 -2.29 0.48 -17.88
CA ILE A 63 -1.29 1.37 -17.28
C ILE A 63 -1.75 2.83 -17.30
N ARG A 64 -2.47 3.27 -18.33
CA ARG A 64 -3.04 4.62 -18.39
C ARG A 64 -4.05 4.83 -17.26
N PHE A 65 -4.92 3.86 -17.03
CA PHE A 65 -5.85 3.88 -15.89
C PHE A 65 -5.08 3.94 -14.56
N MET A 66 -4.12 3.03 -14.36
CA MET A 66 -3.30 3.01 -13.15
C MET A 66 -2.60 4.35 -12.90
N ARG A 67 -1.97 4.94 -13.90
CA ARG A 67 -1.26 6.22 -13.78
C ARG A 67 -2.19 7.38 -13.40
N ALA A 68 -3.43 7.37 -13.88
CA ALA A 68 -4.43 8.39 -13.55
C ALA A 68 -4.89 8.28 -12.07
N HIS A 69 -5.03 7.06 -11.55
CA HIS A 69 -5.69 6.82 -10.27
C HIS A 69 -4.78 6.43 -9.10
N TYR A 70 -3.51 6.07 -9.35
CA TYR A 70 -2.60 5.56 -8.31
C TYR A 70 -2.39 6.54 -7.14
N GLY A 71 -2.36 7.84 -7.44
CA GLY A 71 -2.10 8.89 -6.46
C GLY A 71 -3.32 9.28 -5.62
N GLU A 72 -4.55 9.04 -6.11
CA GLU A 72 -5.79 9.59 -5.53
C GLU A 72 -6.01 9.14 -4.09
N ARG A 73 -5.68 7.88 -3.80
CA ARG A 73 -5.89 7.23 -2.49
C ARG A 73 -4.59 6.73 -1.87
N ALA A 74 -3.44 7.21 -2.35
CA ALA A 74 -2.12 6.74 -1.92
C ALA A 74 -1.88 6.92 -0.41
N LEU A 75 -2.44 7.98 0.19
CA LEU A 75 -2.27 8.30 1.62
C LEU A 75 -3.09 7.42 2.57
N GLU A 76 -4.05 6.63 2.05
CA GLU A 76 -4.85 5.70 2.87
C GLU A 76 -4.10 4.40 3.17
N TRP A 77 -3.13 4.03 2.34
CA TRP A 77 -2.36 2.79 2.47
C TRP A 77 -1.60 2.66 3.79
N PRO A 78 -0.84 3.68 4.27
CA PRO A 78 -0.15 3.58 5.56
C PRO A 78 -1.08 3.28 6.74
N GLN A 79 -2.24 3.93 6.79
CA GLN A 79 -3.20 3.69 7.87
C GLN A 79 -3.81 2.29 7.76
N LEU A 80 -4.15 1.81 6.56
CA LEU A 80 -4.64 0.45 6.40
C LEU A 80 -3.60 -0.60 6.86
N MET A 81 -2.33 -0.44 6.48
CA MET A 81 -1.26 -1.35 6.90
C MET A 81 -1.05 -1.32 8.42
N ALA A 82 -1.18 -0.13 9.03
CA ALA A 82 -1.16 0.03 10.49
C ALA A 82 -2.32 -0.74 11.15
N ASP A 83 -3.55 -0.58 10.65
CA ASP A 83 -4.73 -1.26 11.18
C ASP A 83 -4.61 -2.80 11.05
N VAL A 84 -4.02 -3.29 9.95
CA VAL A 84 -3.73 -4.73 9.77
C VAL A 84 -2.71 -5.21 10.79
N ARG A 85 -1.63 -4.44 11.03
CA ARG A 85 -0.64 -4.80 12.06
C ARG A 85 -1.27 -4.88 13.45
N ASP A 86 -2.09 -3.90 13.81
CA ASP A 86 -2.78 -3.90 15.11
C ASP A 86 -3.75 -5.07 15.24
N ALA A 87 -4.44 -5.47 14.16
CA ALA A 87 -5.30 -6.65 14.18
C ALA A 87 -4.50 -7.96 14.41
N ILE A 88 -3.35 -8.11 13.75
CA ILE A 88 -2.45 -9.26 13.93
C ILE A 88 -1.93 -9.30 15.37
N ASP A 89 -1.44 -8.17 15.90
CA ASP A 89 -0.90 -8.07 17.26
C ASP A 89 -1.99 -8.33 18.32
N ALA A 90 -3.25 -7.99 18.03
CA ALA A 90 -4.41 -8.30 18.87
C ALA A 90 -4.91 -9.76 18.75
N GLY A 91 -4.29 -10.58 17.90
CA GLY A 91 -4.65 -11.99 17.71
C GLY A 91 -5.92 -12.20 16.87
N ALA A 92 -6.33 -11.22 16.05
CA ALA A 92 -7.45 -11.41 15.13
C ALA A 92 -7.11 -12.49 14.10
N THR A 93 -8.09 -13.32 13.76
CA THR A 93 -7.95 -14.31 12.68
C THR A 93 -8.36 -13.72 11.33
N PRO A 94 -7.80 -14.18 10.20
CA PRO A 94 -8.17 -13.68 8.87
C PRO A 94 -9.65 -13.86 8.51
N ASP A 95 -10.32 -14.90 9.06
CA ASP A 95 -11.74 -15.20 8.90
C ASP A 95 -12.65 -14.46 9.89
N SER A 96 -12.10 -13.67 10.81
CA SER A 96 -12.88 -12.84 11.72
C SER A 96 -13.62 -11.72 10.99
N PRO A 97 -14.68 -11.13 11.59
CA PRO A 97 -15.30 -9.93 11.03
C PRO A 97 -14.33 -8.78 10.78
N GLN A 98 -13.34 -8.60 11.66
CA GLN A 98 -12.30 -7.58 11.52
C GLN A 98 -11.36 -7.90 10.35
N GLY A 99 -10.91 -9.16 10.23
CA GLY A 99 -10.07 -9.62 9.11
C GLY A 99 -10.75 -9.39 7.75
N ARG A 100 -12.03 -9.78 7.63
CA ARG A 100 -12.83 -9.52 6.41
C ARG A 100 -12.98 -8.04 6.10
N ALA A 101 -13.23 -7.19 7.10
CA ALA A 101 -13.35 -5.74 6.90
C ALA A 101 -12.03 -5.11 6.39
N LEU A 102 -10.88 -5.55 6.92
CA LEU A 102 -9.57 -5.11 6.46
C LEU A 102 -9.27 -5.57 5.04
N ALA A 103 -9.58 -6.83 4.72
CA ALA A 103 -9.43 -7.35 3.36
C ALA A 103 -10.32 -6.59 2.35
N GLN A 104 -11.54 -6.21 2.74
CA GLN A 104 -12.43 -5.44 1.89
C GLN A 104 -11.89 -4.03 1.61
N ARG A 105 -11.34 -3.35 2.64
CA ARG A 105 -10.66 -2.05 2.47
C ARG A 105 -9.41 -2.17 1.59
N TRP A 106 -8.65 -3.25 1.74
CA TRP A 106 -7.49 -3.50 0.89
C TRP A 106 -7.89 -3.70 -0.57
N LEU A 107 -8.92 -4.51 -0.82
CA LEU A 107 -9.44 -4.74 -2.16
C LEU A 107 -9.96 -3.44 -2.78
N ASP A 108 -10.70 -2.63 -2.02
CA ASP A 108 -11.21 -1.33 -2.46
C ASP A 108 -10.07 -0.37 -2.85
N LEU A 109 -9.03 -0.23 -2.03
CA LEU A 109 -7.86 0.58 -2.36
C LEU A 109 -7.06 0.03 -3.55
N PHE A 110 -7.00 -1.28 -3.71
CA PHE A 110 -6.36 -1.90 -4.87
C PHE A 110 -7.16 -1.63 -6.16
N CYS A 111 -8.47 -1.86 -6.14
CA CYS A 111 -9.35 -1.63 -7.27
C CYS A 111 -9.39 -0.16 -7.70
N SER A 112 -9.15 0.80 -6.78
CA SER A 112 -9.15 2.22 -7.10
C SER A 112 -8.13 2.58 -8.19
N TYR A 113 -7.01 1.87 -8.29
CA TYR A 113 -6.00 2.08 -9.35
C TYR A 113 -5.81 0.89 -10.29
N ALA A 114 -6.28 -0.30 -9.93
CA ALA A 114 -6.18 -1.50 -10.77
C ALA A 114 -7.47 -1.80 -11.57
N GLY A 115 -8.56 -1.07 -11.32
CA GLY A 115 -9.87 -1.37 -11.87
C GLY A 115 -10.48 -2.63 -11.27
N HIS A 116 -11.48 -3.21 -11.93
CA HIS A 116 -12.21 -4.39 -11.45
C HIS A 116 -12.06 -5.61 -12.36
N ASP A 117 -11.25 -5.52 -13.42
CA ASP A 117 -11.04 -6.61 -14.36
C ASP A 117 -10.14 -7.72 -13.74
N PRO A 118 -10.63 -8.96 -13.59
CA PRO A 118 -9.84 -10.06 -13.05
C PRO A 118 -8.57 -10.38 -13.85
N ALA A 119 -8.57 -10.13 -15.17
CA ALA A 119 -7.40 -10.35 -16.01
C ALA A 119 -6.30 -9.32 -15.72
N THR A 120 -6.68 -8.04 -15.58
CA THR A 120 -5.81 -6.97 -15.09
C THR A 120 -5.24 -7.31 -13.70
N HIS A 121 -6.08 -7.76 -12.77
CA HIS A 121 -5.63 -8.16 -11.43
C HIS A 121 -4.62 -9.31 -11.45
N ALA A 122 -4.79 -10.28 -12.37
CA ALA A 122 -3.83 -11.38 -12.53
C ALA A 122 -2.45 -10.87 -12.99
N LYS A 123 -2.39 -9.85 -13.85
CA LYS A 123 -1.13 -9.20 -14.26
C LYS A 123 -0.46 -8.48 -13.09
N PHE A 124 -1.21 -7.77 -12.25
CA PHE A 124 -0.69 -7.17 -11.02
C PHE A 124 -0.08 -8.20 -10.08
N ARG A 125 -0.79 -9.32 -9.83
CA ARG A 125 -0.26 -10.43 -9.03
C ARG A 125 1.02 -11.00 -9.64
N HIS A 126 1.03 -11.21 -10.95
CA HIS A 126 2.21 -11.72 -11.66
C HIS A 126 3.41 -10.78 -11.53
N ALA A 127 3.21 -9.46 -11.65
CA ALA A 127 4.27 -8.49 -11.43
C ALA A 127 4.79 -8.52 -9.99
N LEU A 128 3.90 -8.51 -8.99
CA LEU A 128 4.27 -8.54 -7.56
C LEU A 128 5.05 -9.80 -7.17
N MET A 129 4.76 -10.94 -7.80
CA MET A 129 5.48 -12.20 -7.55
C MET A 129 6.88 -12.24 -8.18
N ASN A 130 7.10 -11.53 -9.29
CA ASN A 130 8.33 -11.62 -10.08
C ASN A 130 9.25 -10.40 -9.94
N GLU A 131 8.77 -9.27 -9.41
CA GLU A 131 9.53 -8.03 -9.30
C GLU A 131 9.68 -7.64 -7.82
N PRO A 132 10.76 -8.08 -7.13
CA PRO A 132 11.02 -7.73 -5.73
C PRO A 132 11.05 -6.22 -5.47
N ALA A 133 11.37 -5.41 -6.48
CA ALA A 133 11.37 -3.96 -6.38
C ALA A 133 9.98 -3.34 -6.12
N LEU A 134 8.88 -4.08 -6.34
CA LEU A 134 7.52 -3.59 -6.06
C LEU A 134 7.14 -3.70 -4.58
N THR A 135 7.70 -4.69 -3.87
CA THR A 135 7.43 -4.99 -2.45
C THR A 135 8.60 -4.62 -1.54
N LYS A 136 9.78 -4.34 -2.11
CA LYS A 136 10.91 -3.81 -1.37
C LYS A 136 10.55 -2.43 -0.79
N ASP A 137 10.91 -2.23 0.47
CA ASP A 137 10.75 -0.96 1.18
C ASP A 137 9.29 -0.44 1.22
N SER A 138 8.29 -1.33 1.34
CA SER A 138 6.86 -0.97 1.36
C SER A 138 6.14 -1.15 2.70
N TRP A 139 6.85 -1.31 3.83
CA TRP A 139 6.24 -1.54 5.17
C TRP A 139 5.35 -2.79 5.27
N THR A 140 5.47 -3.71 4.29
CA THR A 140 4.75 -4.98 4.23
C THR A 140 5.74 -6.12 4.40
N ASP A 141 5.64 -6.87 5.49
CA ASP A 141 6.35 -8.14 5.66
C ASP A 141 5.46 -9.33 5.27
N ASP A 142 6.05 -10.53 5.27
CA ASP A 142 5.34 -11.76 4.90
C ASP A 142 4.15 -12.05 5.82
N THR A 143 4.23 -11.67 7.09
CA THR A 143 3.14 -11.83 8.07
C THR A 143 1.92 -10.97 7.69
N LEU A 144 2.14 -9.68 7.41
CA LEU A 144 1.08 -8.75 7.02
C LEU A 144 0.45 -9.16 5.69
N LEU A 145 1.28 -9.48 4.68
CA LEU A 145 0.79 -9.92 3.38
C LEU A 145 0.06 -11.27 3.47
N GLY A 146 0.55 -12.19 4.31
CA GLY A 146 -0.09 -13.48 4.59
C GLY A 146 -1.48 -13.29 5.19
N PHE A 147 -1.60 -12.47 6.23
CA PHE A 147 -2.89 -12.16 6.86
C PHE A 147 -3.91 -11.61 5.85
N VAL A 148 -3.51 -10.63 5.05
CA VAL A 148 -4.41 -10.02 4.05
C VAL A 148 -4.81 -11.01 2.98
N ARG A 149 -3.87 -11.81 2.46
CA ARG A 149 -4.14 -12.84 1.45
C ARG A 149 -5.15 -13.86 1.97
N ASP A 150 -4.95 -14.35 3.19
CA ASP A 150 -5.81 -15.37 3.78
C ASP A 150 -7.20 -14.77 4.08
N ALA A 151 -7.27 -13.51 4.54
CA ALA A 151 -8.53 -12.80 4.75
C ALA A 151 -9.29 -12.55 3.44
N MET A 152 -8.58 -12.23 2.35
CA MET A 152 -9.17 -12.09 1.02
C MET A 152 -9.76 -13.40 0.48
N ALA A 153 -9.14 -14.55 0.80
CA ALA A 153 -9.67 -15.86 0.40
C ALA A 153 -11.07 -16.12 1.01
N HIS A 154 -11.37 -15.51 2.17
CA HIS A 154 -12.69 -15.58 2.80
C HIS A 154 -13.70 -14.56 2.27
N LEU A 155 -13.30 -13.61 1.40
CA LEU A 155 -14.21 -12.69 0.72
C LEU A 155 -14.80 -13.29 -0.57
N VAL A 156 -14.07 -14.18 -1.23
CA VAL A 156 -14.54 -14.87 -2.42
C VAL A 156 -15.46 -16.01 -1.94
N PRO A 157 -16.76 -16.02 -2.28
CA PRO A 157 -17.63 -17.10 -1.86
C PRO A 157 -17.09 -18.43 -2.41
N ALA A 158 -17.07 -19.45 -1.56
CA ALA A 158 -16.80 -20.82 -2.00
C ALA A 158 -17.73 -21.16 -3.16
N ARG A 159 -17.15 -21.43 -4.33
CA ARG A 159 -17.88 -21.86 -5.52
C ARG A 159 -18.52 -23.23 -5.31
#